data_AF-A0A927PDA4-F1
#
_entry.id   AF-A0A927PDA4-F1
#
_cell.length_a   1.000
_cell.length_b   1.000
_cell.length_c   1.000
_cell.angle_alpha   90.00
_cell.angle_beta   90.00
_cell.angle_gamma   90.00
#
_symmetry.space_group_name_H-M   'P 1'
#
loop_
_entity.id
_entity.type
_entity.pdbx_description
1 polymer ?
#
loop_
_entity_poly.entity_id
_entity_poly.type
_entity_poly.pdbx_seq_one_letter_code
_entity_poly.pdbx_strand_id
1 'polypeptide(L)'
;MHCMKDWFSWNGERCTEYGVYVREQPAIIRPSERVSTVTVPGRSGALTLPEGEDVYDDIVLACDCVMRDPLTPLRGSIESRIAQFNGWLRGSGRVSFACRPNGWYEGRVSNQISFEKILRGNPHVSFSVQFRCAPCFYLYDGLNRCVMTGSEMTLRNRGNTAANPLITVTGAGSGSISVVGRNVQTLYLNDLAAGESIVLDCDARVAYVQGEGGIELSGAQLSGDWLTFPTGQFSVLTEGDITGVAITPRWRCI
;
A
#
# COMPACT_ATOMS: atom_id res chain seq x y z
N MET A 1 -9.98 1.45 -29.28
CA MET A 1 -9.06 0.56 -28.55
C MET A 1 -9.72 0.21 -27.23
N HIS A 2 -10.49 -0.89 -27.18
CA HIS A 2 -11.15 -1.34 -25.96
C HIS A 2 -10.06 -1.91 -25.06
N CYS A 3 -9.66 -1.19 -24.00
CA CYS A 3 -8.71 -1.70 -23.02
C CYS A 3 -9.34 -2.96 -22.41
N MET A 4 -8.81 -4.14 -22.71
CA MET A 4 -9.32 -5.40 -22.16
C MET A 4 -9.17 -5.33 -20.64
N LYS A 5 -10.30 -5.28 -19.95
CA LYS A 5 -10.40 -5.25 -18.48
C LYS A 5 -10.43 -6.67 -17.91
N ASP A 6 -9.71 -7.59 -18.53
CA ASP A 6 -9.78 -9.03 -18.26
C ASP A 6 -8.65 -9.52 -17.35
N TRP A 7 -8.02 -8.62 -16.60
CA TRP A 7 -6.88 -8.93 -15.75
C TRP A 7 -6.96 -8.29 -14.37
N PHE A 8 -6.35 -8.97 -13.40
CA PHE A 8 -5.76 -8.37 -12.21
C PHE A 8 -4.28 -8.78 -12.15
N SER A 9 -3.48 -7.98 -11.45
CA SER A 9 -2.08 -8.28 -11.17
C SER A 9 -1.89 -8.53 -9.69
N TRP A 10 -1.10 -9.54 -9.35
CA TRP A 10 -0.69 -9.88 -7.99
C TRP A 10 0.83 -9.94 -7.94
N ASN A 11 1.43 -9.13 -7.07
CA ASN A 11 2.89 -9.00 -6.93
C ASN A 11 3.65 -8.74 -8.25
N GLY A 12 3.03 -7.96 -9.15
CA GLY A 12 3.64 -7.54 -10.42
C GLY A 12 3.46 -8.50 -11.60
N GLU A 13 2.95 -9.71 -11.36
CA GLU A 13 2.57 -10.65 -12.42
C GLU A 13 1.06 -10.56 -12.68
N ARG A 14 0.57 -10.94 -13.87
CA ARG A 14 -0.85 -10.90 -14.22
C ARG A 14 -1.49 -12.29 -14.14
N CYS A 15 -2.77 -12.34 -13.78
CA CYS A 15 -3.54 -13.59 -13.76
C CYS A 15 -3.60 -14.28 -15.14
N THR A 16 -3.48 -13.50 -16.22
CA THR A 16 -3.48 -13.99 -17.60
C THR A 16 -2.31 -14.93 -17.90
N GLU A 17 -1.18 -14.79 -17.19
CA GLU A 17 -0.01 -15.69 -17.32
C GLU A 17 -0.33 -17.12 -16.88
N TYR A 18 -1.37 -17.27 -16.04
CA TYR A 18 -1.90 -18.53 -15.54
C TYR A 18 -3.16 -18.98 -16.30
N GLY A 19 -3.47 -18.37 -17.46
CA GLY A 19 -4.65 -18.70 -18.25
C GLY A 19 -5.97 -18.36 -17.57
N VAL A 20 -5.94 -17.40 -16.64
CA VAL A 20 -7.09 -16.85 -15.94
C VAL A 20 -7.51 -15.52 -16.55
N TYR A 21 -8.79 -15.38 -16.85
CA TYR A 21 -9.40 -14.16 -17.35
C TYR A 21 -10.42 -13.64 -16.34
N VAL A 22 -10.39 -12.35 -16.07
CA VAL A 22 -11.37 -11.67 -15.21
C VAL A 22 -12.62 -11.39 -16.05
N ARG A 23 -13.74 -12.00 -15.64
CA ARG A 23 -15.07 -11.76 -16.22
C ARG A 23 -15.69 -10.50 -15.62
N GLU A 24 -15.57 -10.34 -14.31
CA GLU A 24 -16.10 -9.19 -13.58
C GLU A 24 -15.01 -8.60 -12.67
N GLN A 25 -14.75 -7.31 -12.87
CA GLN A 25 -13.82 -6.54 -12.04
C GLN A 25 -14.48 -6.19 -10.70
N PRO A 26 -13.70 -5.97 -9.63
CA PRO A 26 -14.28 -5.59 -8.35
C PRO A 26 -15.01 -4.25 -8.47
N ALA A 27 -16.09 -4.12 -7.70
CA ALA A 27 -16.81 -2.87 -7.57
C ALA A 27 -15.88 -1.77 -7.02
N ILE A 28 -16.05 -0.54 -7.52
CA ILE A 28 -15.36 0.63 -6.99
C ILE A 28 -16.15 1.11 -5.78
N ILE A 29 -15.69 0.73 -4.59
CA ILE A 29 -16.34 1.03 -3.30
C ILE A 29 -15.33 1.69 -2.35
N ARG A 30 -15.84 2.45 -1.39
CA ARG A 30 -15.06 3.06 -0.30
C ARG A 30 -15.04 2.10 0.90
N PRO A 31 -13.94 1.97 1.65
CA PRO A 31 -13.93 1.22 2.90
C PRO A 31 -14.86 1.87 3.93
N SER A 32 -15.36 1.07 4.88
CA SER A 32 -16.17 1.58 5.98
C SER A 32 -15.29 2.30 6.99
N GLU A 33 -15.73 3.48 7.44
CA GLU A 33 -15.07 4.20 8.54
C GLU A 33 -15.33 3.45 9.85
N ARG A 34 -14.29 3.32 10.68
CA ARG A 34 -14.40 2.63 11.95
C ARG A 34 -15.01 3.57 12.99
N VAL A 35 -16.30 3.37 13.23
CA VAL A 35 -17.11 4.18 14.12
C VAL A 35 -17.92 3.32 15.08
N SER A 36 -18.14 3.81 16.29
CA SER A 36 -19.12 3.26 17.22
C SER A 36 -20.34 4.19 17.30
N THR A 37 -21.52 3.65 17.63
CA THR A 37 -22.74 4.44 17.74
C THR A 37 -23.36 4.34 19.13
N VAL A 38 -23.80 5.48 19.67
CA VAL A 38 -24.43 5.58 20.99
C VAL A 38 -25.81 6.20 20.84
N THR A 39 -26.84 5.51 21.31
CA THR A 39 -28.21 6.05 21.36
C THR A 39 -28.43 6.78 22.68
N VAL A 40 -29.04 7.97 22.60
CA VAL A 40 -29.34 8.79 23.79
C VAL A 40 -30.85 8.76 24.02
N PRO A 41 -31.34 8.29 25.18
CA PRO A 41 -32.77 8.31 25.50
C PRO A 41 -33.39 9.70 25.31
N GLY A 42 -34.55 9.76 24.65
CA GLY A 42 -35.25 11.02 24.37
C GLY A 42 -34.72 11.80 23.15
N ARG A 43 -33.70 11.28 22.45
CA ARG A 43 -33.19 11.86 21.20
C ARG A 43 -33.42 10.91 20.03
N SER A 44 -33.93 11.45 18.92
CA SER A 44 -33.98 10.71 17.65
C SER A 44 -32.57 10.61 17.04
N GLY A 45 -32.18 9.41 16.63
CA GLY A 45 -30.87 9.11 16.03
C GLY A 45 -29.80 8.72 17.05
N ALA A 46 -28.64 8.31 16.52
CA ALA A 46 -27.48 7.94 17.31
C ALA A 46 -26.35 8.96 17.16
N LEU A 47 -25.52 9.09 18.18
CA LEU A 47 -24.22 9.75 18.11
C LEU A 47 -23.22 8.81 17.45
N THR A 48 -22.47 9.29 16.46
CA THR A 48 -21.36 8.57 15.82
C THR A 48 -20.05 9.00 16.48
N LEU A 49 -19.30 8.03 17.00
CA LEU A 49 -18.00 8.22 17.64
C LEU A 49 -16.93 7.53 16.78
N PRO A 50 -16.18 8.28 15.95
CA PRO A 50 -15.08 7.71 15.19
C PRO A 50 -13.93 7.29 16.11
N GLU A 51 -13.23 6.20 15.77
CA GLU A 51 -12.07 5.73 16.54
C GLU A 51 -10.80 6.60 16.34
N GLY A 52 -10.82 7.47 15.34
CA GLY A 52 -9.76 8.42 15.03
C GLY A 52 -10.02 9.12 13.70
N GLU A 53 -9.13 10.02 13.31
CA GLU A 53 -9.18 10.61 11.97
C GLU A 53 -8.75 9.58 10.92
N ASP A 54 -9.58 9.41 9.88
CA ASP A 54 -9.30 8.52 8.73
C ASP A 54 -8.97 7.06 9.11
N VAL A 55 -9.63 6.54 10.15
CA VAL A 55 -9.54 5.12 10.52
C VAL A 55 -10.62 4.34 9.80
N TYR A 56 -10.21 3.43 8.92
CA TYR A 56 -11.10 2.61 8.12
C TYR A 56 -10.84 1.12 8.34
N ASP A 57 -11.86 0.31 8.12
CA ASP A 57 -11.73 -1.15 8.09
C ASP A 57 -11.18 -1.65 6.75
N ASP A 58 -10.65 -2.87 6.76
CA ASP A 58 -10.27 -3.58 5.56
C ASP A 58 -11.43 -3.63 4.56
N ILE A 59 -11.08 -3.57 3.28
CA ILE A 59 -12.02 -3.69 2.16
C ILE A 59 -11.86 -5.06 1.50
N VAL A 60 -12.97 -5.66 1.07
CA VAL A 60 -12.95 -6.91 0.30
C VAL A 60 -13.28 -6.60 -1.16
N LEU A 61 -12.33 -6.88 -2.04
CA LEU A 61 -12.46 -6.69 -3.48
C LEU A 61 -12.49 -8.06 -4.16
N ALA A 62 -13.59 -8.36 -4.84
CA ALA A 62 -13.80 -9.65 -5.49
C ALA A 62 -13.64 -9.56 -7.01
N CYS A 63 -12.88 -10.49 -7.60
CA CYS A 63 -12.80 -10.69 -9.04
C CYS A 63 -13.45 -12.01 -9.42
N ASP A 64 -14.45 -11.98 -10.29
CA ASP A 64 -14.99 -13.20 -10.88
C ASP A 64 -14.18 -13.59 -12.10
N CYS A 65 -13.67 -14.81 -12.08
CA CYS A 65 -12.64 -15.29 -12.97
C CYS A 65 -13.07 -16.57 -13.69
N VAL A 66 -12.48 -16.78 -14.87
CA VAL A 66 -12.59 -18.04 -15.62
C VAL A 66 -11.18 -18.53 -15.95
N MET A 67 -10.92 -19.80 -15.65
CA MET A 67 -9.68 -20.48 -16.05
C MET A 67 -10.00 -21.52 -17.13
N ARG A 68 -9.27 -21.44 -18.24
CA ARG A 68 -9.31 -22.47 -19.28
C ARG A 68 -8.37 -23.60 -18.93
N ASP A 69 -8.82 -24.82 -19.16
CA ASP A 69 -8.04 -26.05 -19.02
C ASP A 69 -7.25 -26.13 -17.70
N PRO A 70 -7.94 -26.07 -16.54
CA PRO A 70 -7.32 -25.90 -15.22
C PRO A 70 -6.38 -27.04 -14.84
N LEU A 71 -6.57 -28.22 -15.42
CA LEU A 71 -5.74 -29.41 -15.18
C LEU A 71 -4.57 -29.53 -16.16
N THR A 72 -4.57 -28.76 -17.26
CA THR A 72 -3.51 -28.81 -18.26
C THR A 72 -2.34 -27.95 -17.79
N PRO A 73 -1.13 -28.53 -17.64
CA PRO A 73 0.03 -27.79 -17.21
C PRO A 73 0.39 -26.64 -18.17
N LEU A 74 0.98 -25.59 -17.60
CA LEU A 74 1.55 -24.48 -18.35
C LEU A 74 3.07 -24.61 -18.46
N ARG A 75 3.64 -24.13 -19.57
CA ARG A 75 5.08 -23.92 -19.77
C ARG A 75 5.95 -25.15 -19.49
N GLY A 76 5.44 -26.35 -19.79
CA GLY A 76 6.17 -27.60 -19.58
C GLY A 76 6.28 -28.04 -18.11
N SER A 77 5.54 -27.41 -17.19
CA SER A 77 5.46 -27.85 -15.80
C SER A 77 4.75 -29.21 -15.67
N ILE A 78 5.00 -29.91 -14.57
CA ILE A 78 4.25 -31.11 -14.17
C ILE A 78 2.98 -30.75 -13.38
N GLU A 79 2.95 -29.57 -12.78
CA GLU A 79 1.84 -29.10 -11.96
C GLU A 79 0.68 -28.61 -12.84
N SER A 80 -0.55 -28.92 -12.42
CA SER A 80 -1.73 -28.36 -13.06
C SER A 80 -1.73 -26.84 -12.97
N ARG A 81 -2.35 -26.19 -13.96
CA ARG A 81 -2.47 -24.72 -14.00
C ARG A 81 -3.13 -24.15 -12.75
N ILE A 82 -4.14 -24.83 -12.22
CA ILE A 82 -4.78 -24.47 -10.96
C ILE A 82 -3.83 -24.51 -9.76
N ALA A 83 -2.91 -25.48 -9.71
CA ALA A 83 -1.90 -25.56 -8.66
C ALA A 83 -0.89 -24.42 -8.76
N GLN A 84 -0.41 -24.11 -9.96
CA GLN A 84 0.49 -22.98 -10.22
C GLN A 84 -0.17 -21.64 -9.82
N PHE A 85 -1.41 -21.42 -10.26
CA PHE A 85 -2.18 -20.22 -9.91
C PHE A 85 -2.38 -20.07 -8.40
N ASN A 86 -2.76 -21.16 -7.72
CA ASN A 86 -2.90 -21.16 -6.27
C ASN A 86 -1.57 -21.05 -5.53
N GLY A 87 -0.44 -21.41 -6.14
CA GLY A 87 0.88 -21.18 -5.59
C GLY A 87 1.24 -19.69 -5.63
N TRP A 88 1.01 -19.06 -6.78
CA TRP A 88 1.26 -17.64 -7.03
C TRP A 88 0.39 -16.70 -6.19
N LEU A 89 -0.88 -17.03 -6.01
CA LEU A 89 -1.86 -16.18 -5.33
C LEU A 89 -1.73 -16.19 -3.79
N ARG A 90 -0.79 -16.95 -3.22
CA ARG A 90 -0.65 -17.09 -1.77
C ARG A 90 -0.11 -15.84 -1.09
N GLY A 91 -0.53 -15.69 0.17
CA GLY A 91 0.07 -14.74 1.09
C GLY A 91 -0.43 -13.32 0.89
N SER A 92 0.37 -12.36 1.35
CA SER A 92 0.12 -10.94 1.20
C SER A 92 0.88 -10.38 0.00
N GLY A 93 0.39 -9.30 -0.57
CA GLY A 93 0.98 -8.71 -1.75
C GLY A 93 0.24 -7.51 -2.29
N ARG A 94 0.80 -6.97 -3.37
CA ARG A 94 0.23 -5.86 -4.12
C ARG A 94 -0.76 -6.39 -5.14
N VAL A 95 -1.99 -5.87 -5.09
CA VAL A 95 -3.02 -6.15 -6.09
C VAL A 95 -3.36 -4.91 -6.90
N SER A 96 -3.33 -5.04 -8.22
CA SER A 96 -3.77 -4.01 -9.17
C SER A 96 -4.85 -4.55 -10.08
N PHE A 97 -5.86 -3.73 -10.33
CA PHE A 97 -7.05 -4.11 -11.11
C PHE A 97 -7.13 -3.30 -12.40
N ALA A 98 -7.61 -3.93 -13.47
CA ALA A 98 -7.80 -3.22 -14.73
C ALA A 98 -8.82 -2.08 -14.64
N CYS A 99 -9.77 -2.15 -13.68
CA CYS A 99 -10.73 -1.07 -13.43
C CYS A 99 -10.10 0.18 -12.76
N ARG A 100 -8.91 0.05 -12.17
CA ARG A 100 -8.19 1.15 -11.48
C ARG A 100 -6.67 1.02 -11.70
N PRO A 101 -6.16 1.33 -12.91
CA PRO A 101 -4.80 0.97 -13.33
C PRO A 101 -3.69 1.90 -12.82
N ASN A 102 -4.02 3.01 -12.16
CA ASN A 102 -3.07 4.03 -11.71
C ASN A 102 -2.42 3.73 -10.35
N GLY A 103 -2.63 2.53 -9.80
CA GLY A 103 -2.16 2.18 -8.47
C GLY A 103 -2.45 0.74 -8.07
N TRP A 104 -2.36 0.48 -6.77
CA TRP A 104 -2.55 -0.83 -6.18
C TRP A 104 -3.16 -0.74 -4.78
N TYR A 105 -3.67 -1.87 -4.29
CA TYR A 105 -3.91 -2.08 -2.87
C TYR A 105 -2.86 -3.04 -2.31
N GLU A 106 -2.51 -2.86 -1.05
CA GLU A 106 -1.84 -3.91 -0.28
C GLU A 106 -2.93 -4.83 0.26
N GLY A 107 -2.83 -6.14 0.02
CA GLY A 107 -3.86 -7.09 0.40
C GLY A 107 -3.35 -8.50 0.64
N ARG A 108 -4.28 -9.40 0.92
CA ARG A 108 -4.05 -10.81 1.17
C ARG A 108 -5.21 -11.65 0.64
N VAL A 109 -4.87 -12.80 0.05
CA VAL A 109 -5.84 -13.84 -0.27
C VAL A 109 -5.78 -14.91 0.82
N SER A 110 -6.84 -15.02 1.61
CA SER A 110 -6.93 -15.93 2.76
C SER A 110 -8.18 -16.80 2.76
N ASN A 111 -9.14 -16.50 1.88
CA ASN A 111 -10.35 -17.27 1.73
C ASN A 111 -10.11 -18.55 0.94
N GLN A 112 -10.97 -19.54 1.15
CA GLN A 112 -11.08 -20.69 0.27
C GLN A 112 -11.62 -20.24 -1.10
N ILE A 113 -11.03 -20.77 -2.17
CA ILE A 113 -11.48 -20.55 -3.55
C ILE A 113 -12.07 -21.86 -4.07
N SER A 114 -13.36 -21.83 -4.44
CA SER A 114 -14.04 -22.94 -5.12
C SER A 114 -13.91 -22.78 -6.63
N PHE A 115 -13.45 -23.83 -7.32
CA PHE A 115 -13.31 -23.86 -8.78
C PHE A 115 -14.43 -24.71 -9.37
N GLU A 116 -15.45 -24.05 -9.91
CA GLU A 116 -16.69 -24.70 -10.34
C GLU A 116 -16.71 -24.86 -11.86
N LYS A 117 -17.13 -26.03 -12.35
CA LYS A 117 -17.26 -26.25 -13.79
C LYS A 117 -18.40 -25.41 -14.35
N ILE A 118 -18.13 -24.72 -15.46
CA ILE A 118 -19.14 -23.85 -16.10
C ILE A 118 -20.17 -24.69 -16.86
N LEU A 119 -19.75 -25.76 -17.54
CA LEU A 119 -20.62 -26.65 -18.33
C LEU A 119 -20.15 -28.10 -18.19
N ARG A 120 -21.09 -29.06 -18.31
CA ARG A 120 -20.75 -30.49 -18.38
C ARG A 120 -19.96 -30.75 -19.65
N GLY A 121 -18.81 -31.44 -19.52
CA GLY A 121 -17.92 -31.75 -20.65
C GLY A 121 -16.97 -30.61 -21.07
N ASN A 122 -17.13 -29.40 -20.53
CA ASN A 122 -16.17 -28.32 -20.73
C ASN A 122 -15.14 -28.32 -19.57
N PRO A 123 -13.83 -28.35 -19.84
CA PRO A 123 -12.81 -28.31 -18.79
C PRO A 123 -12.74 -26.97 -18.05
N HIS A 124 -13.32 -25.89 -18.58
CA HIS A 124 -13.22 -24.55 -18.00
C HIS A 124 -13.94 -24.44 -16.66
N VAL A 125 -13.33 -23.68 -15.75
CA VAL A 125 -13.87 -23.43 -14.41
C VAL A 125 -14.06 -21.94 -14.17
N SER A 126 -15.12 -21.59 -13.45
CA SER A 126 -15.36 -20.27 -12.89
C SER A 126 -15.09 -20.27 -11.39
N PHE A 127 -14.59 -19.16 -10.89
CA PHE A 127 -14.29 -18.98 -9.47
C PHE A 127 -14.23 -17.50 -9.13
N SER A 128 -14.33 -17.16 -7.85
CA SER A 128 -14.18 -15.80 -7.36
C SER A 128 -12.94 -15.69 -6.47
N VAL A 129 -12.10 -14.70 -6.74
CA VAL A 129 -10.94 -14.38 -5.90
C VAL A 129 -11.31 -13.18 -5.03
N GLN A 130 -11.23 -13.34 -3.71
CA GLN A 130 -11.52 -12.26 -2.77
C GLN A 130 -10.22 -11.74 -2.16
N PHE A 131 -9.87 -10.51 -2.50
CA PHE A 131 -8.74 -9.80 -1.93
C PHE A 131 -9.20 -9.04 -0.70
N ARG A 132 -8.72 -9.43 0.48
CA ARG A 132 -8.85 -8.60 1.68
C ARG A 132 -7.71 -7.58 1.65
N CYS A 133 -8.05 -6.33 1.44
CA CYS A 133 -7.11 -5.25 1.24
C CYS A 133 -7.13 -4.27 2.41
N ALA A 134 -5.96 -3.69 2.70
CA ALA A 134 -5.88 -2.46 3.47
C ALA A 134 -6.74 -1.37 2.82
N PRO A 135 -7.30 -0.43 3.60
CA PRO A 135 -8.28 0.54 3.12
C PRO A 135 -7.72 1.52 2.07
N CYS A 136 -6.41 1.76 2.07
CA CYS A 136 -5.79 2.75 1.20
C CYS A 136 -5.44 2.16 -0.18
N PHE A 137 -5.77 2.91 -1.23
CA PHE A 137 -5.28 2.70 -2.59
C PHE A 137 -4.01 3.52 -2.83
N TYR A 138 -2.88 2.88 -3.07
CA TYR A 138 -1.60 3.54 -3.32
C TYR A 138 -1.43 3.88 -4.80
N LEU A 139 -0.93 5.08 -5.11
CA LEU A 139 -0.70 5.55 -6.47
C LEU A 139 0.74 5.26 -6.92
N TYR A 140 0.93 4.84 -8.17
CA TYR A 140 2.28 4.62 -8.73
C TYR A 140 3.14 5.88 -8.73
N ASP A 141 2.53 7.05 -8.86
CA ASP A 141 3.24 8.32 -8.75
C ASP A 141 3.94 8.51 -7.40
N GLY A 142 3.41 7.90 -6.33
CA GLY A 142 4.00 7.91 -4.99
C GLY A 142 5.29 7.11 -4.86
N LEU A 143 5.66 6.32 -5.87
CA LEU A 143 6.92 5.58 -5.90
C LEU A 143 8.08 6.40 -6.48
N ASN A 144 7.79 7.54 -7.11
CA ASN A 144 8.81 8.42 -7.67
C ASN A 144 9.62 9.05 -6.53
N ARG A 145 10.86 8.60 -6.37
CA ARG A 145 11.79 9.11 -5.36
C ARG A 145 12.20 10.55 -5.70
N CYS A 146 12.05 11.46 -4.76
CA CYS A 146 12.62 12.81 -4.84
C CYS A 146 13.80 12.96 -3.88
N VAL A 147 14.78 13.79 -4.26
CA VAL A 147 15.97 14.09 -3.47
C VAL A 147 15.96 15.57 -3.15
N MET A 148 16.10 15.90 -1.88
CA MET A 148 16.11 17.28 -1.41
C MET A 148 17.45 17.93 -1.68
N THR A 149 17.41 19.12 -2.29
CA THR A 149 18.58 19.96 -2.52
C THR A 149 18.50 21.17 -1.58
N GLY A 150 19.30 21.18 -0.52
CA GLY A 150 19.26 22.19 0.54
C GLY A 150 18.43 21.74 1.75
N SER A 151 17.97 22.69 2.56
CA SER A 151 17.26 22.45 3.81
C SER A 151 15.73 22.53 3.74
N GLU A 152 15.18 22.77 2.55
CA GLU A 152 13.73 22.83 2.32
C GLU A 152 13.35 22.24 0.95
N MET A 153 12.21 21.53 0.90
CA MET A 153 11.55 21.09 -0.32
C MET A 153 10.04 21.23 -0.20
N THR A 154 9.43 21.91 -1.17
CA THR A 154 7.96 21.92 -1.30
C THR A 154 7.48 20.73 -2.13
N LEU A 155 6.49 20.01 -1.60
CA LEU A 155 5.81 18.91 -2.27
C LEU A 155 4.30 19.14 -2.30
N ARG A 156 3.62 18.41 -3.19
CA ARG A 156 2.16 18.37 -3.24
C ARG A 156 1.69 16.93 -3.28
N ASN A 157 0.97 16.51 -2.24
CA ASN A 157 0.36 15.18 -2.18
C ASN A 157 -0.66 15.06 -3.32
N ARG A 158 -0.49 14.03 -4.18
CA ARG A 158 -1.35 13.75 -5.33
C ARG A 158 -2.57 12.88 -4.97
N GLY A 159 -2.59 12.32 -3.78
CA GLY A 159 -3.71 11.57 -3.21
C GLY A 159 -4.74 12.45 -2.50
N ASN A 160 -5.74 11.82 -1.90
CA ASN A 160 -6.81 12.48 -1.15
C ASN A 160 -6.79 12.19 0.37
N THR A 161 -5.79 11.46 0.86
CA THR A 161 -5.55 11.26 2.30
C THR A 161 -4.06 11.44 2.61
N ALA A 162 -3.73 11.62 3.90
CA ALA A 162 -2.35 11.77 4.34
C ALA A 162 -1.53 10.53 3.94
N ALA A 163 -0.31 10.72 3.42
CA ALA A 163 0.57 9.62 3.00
C ALA A 163 1.64 9.31 4.05
N ASN A 164 2.05 8.05 4.14
CA ASN A 164 3.12 7.58 5.04
C ASN A 164 4.40 7.36 4.21
N PRO A 165 5.36 8.30 4.22
CA PRO A 165 6.52 8.23 3.33
C PRO A 165 7.57 7.22 3.80
N LEU A 166 8.46 6.83 2.88
CA LEU A 166 9.77 6.25 3.21
C LEU A 166 10.80 7.36 3.03
N ILE A 167 11.54 7.68 4.09
CA ILE A 167 12.51 8.78 4.09
C ILE A 167 13.88 8.20 4.41
N THR A 168 14.88 8.47 3.58
CA THR A 168 16.29 8.18 3.86
C THR A 168 17.00 9.49 4.15
N VAL A 169 17.71 9.54 5.26
CA VAL A 169 18.41 10.72 5.76
C VAL A 169 19.90 10.42 5.87
N THR A 170 20.72 11.32 5.36
CA THR A 170 22.18 11.29 5.48
C THR A 170 22.66 12.52 6.23
N GLY A 171 23.65 12.34 7.10
CA GLY A 171 24.17 13.39 7.98
C GLY A 171 25.18 12.80 8.96
N ALA A 172 25.74 13.62 9.83
CA ALA A 172 26.61 13.16 10.90
C ALA A 172 26.42 14.02 12.14
N GLY A 173 25.78 13.47 13.17
CA GLY A 173 25.36 14.20 14.36
C GLY A 173 23.84 14.24 14.52
N SER A 174 23.33 15.36 15.01
CA SER A 174 21.90 15.50 15.36
C SER A 174 21.19 16.46 14.42
N GLY A 175 19.89 16.24 14.22
CA GLY A 175 19.10 17.08 13.34
C GLY A 175 17.60 16.84 13.50
N SER A 176 16.82 17.53 12.68
CA SER A 176 15.37 17.35 12.67
C SER A 176 14.83 17.35 11.24
N ILE A 177 13.74 16.63 11.03
CA ILE A 177 12.94 16.70 9.81
C ILE A 177 11.54 17.17 10.21
N SER A 178 11.11 18.26 9.59
CA SER A 178 9.79 18.83 9.81
C SER A 178 8.94 18.78 8.56
N VAL A 179 7.67 18.42 8.71
CA VAL A 179 6.63 18.55 7.68
C VAL A 179 5.71 19.69 8.08
N VAL A 180 5.71 20.75 7.27
CA VAL A 180 4.92 21.96 7.49
C VAL A 180 3.79 22.02 6.47
N GLY A 181 2.58 21.75 6.93
CA GLY A 181 1.34 21.89 6.17
C GLY A 181 0.30 22.63 6.98
N ARG A 182 -0.88 22.02 7.17
CA ARG A 182 -1.91 22.55 8.10
C ARG A 182 -1.44 22.51 9.56
N ASN A 183 -0.74 21.43 9.91
CA ASN A 183 -0.06 21.25 11.19
C ASN A 183 1.44 21.09 10.92
N VAL A 184 2.27 21.31 11.93
CA VAL A 184 3.70 21.03 11.89
C VAL A 184 3.94 19.71 12.62
N GLN A 185 4.63 18.79 11.97
CA GLN A 185 5.13 17.55 12.57
C GLN A 185 6.66 17.58 12.48
N THR A 186 7.34 17.28 13.58
CA THR A 186 8.81 17.27 13.63
C THR A 186 9.27 15.95 14.22
N LEU A 187 10.21 15.31 13.53
CA LEU A 187 10.92 14.13 13.99
C LEU A 187 12.38 14.51 14.20
N TYR A 188 12.91 14.18 15.37
CA TYR A 188 14.30 14.45 15.74
C TYR A 188 15.15 13.20 15.54
N LEU A 189 16.35 13.43 15.02
CA LEU A 189 17.38 12.44 14.76
C LEU A 189 18.55 12.75 15.68
N ASN A 190 18.96 11.78 16.49
CA ASN A 190 20.02 11.95 17.46
C ASN A 190 21.22 11.06 17.08
N ASP A 191 22.41 11.65 17.09
CA ASP A 191 23.70 10.95 17.00
C ASP A 191 23.83 9.95 15.83
N LEU A 192 23.52 10.39 14.60
CA LEU A 192 23.80 9.62 13.39
C LEU A 192 25.32 9.58 13.13
N ALA A 193 25.92 8.41 12.95
CA ALA A 193 27.36 8.34 12.75
C ALA A 193 27.76 8.78 11.33
N ALA A 194 29.01 9.23 11.18
CA ALA A 194 29.53 9.63 9.89
C ALA A 194 29.58 8.43 8.92
N GLY A 195 29.07 8.62 7.70
CA GLY A 195 29.00 7.58 6.67
C GLY A 195 27.75 6.68 6.75
N GLU A 196 26.89 6.89 7.76
CA GLU A 196 25.63 6.18 7.88
C GLU A 196 24.47 6.94 7.22
N SER A 197 23.43 6.19 6.89
CA SER A 197 22.13 6.74 6.54
C SER A 197 21.05 6.08 7.38
N ILE A 198 20.07 6.84 7.85
CA ILE A 198 18.91 6.31 8.55
C ILE A 198 17.71 6.31 7.63
N VAL A 199 17.02 5.18 7.57
CA VAL A 199 15.79 5.00 6.81
C VAL A 199 14.62 4.96 7.77
N LEU A 200 13.65 5.84 7.53
CA LEU A 200 12.42 6.01 8.28
C LEU A 200 11.27 5.46 7.41
N ASP A 201 10.80 4.26 7.72
CA ASP A 201 9.59 3.73 7.12
C ASP A 201 8.38 4.15 7.97
N CYS A 202 7.75 5.27 7.58
CA CYS A 202 6.63 5.83 8.34
C CYS A 202 5.35 4.99 8.23
N ASP A 203 5.27 4.07 7.26
CA ASP A 203 4.13 3.17 7.11
C ASP A 203 4.27 1.97 8.07
N ALA A 204 5.47 1.38 8.12
CA ALA A 204 5.79 0.31 9.06
C ALA A 204 6.04 0.81 10.50
N ARG A 205 6.29 2.12 10.67
CA ARG A 205 6.74 2.74 11.93
C ARG A 205 8.04 2.11 12.45
N VAL A 206 8.97 1.90 11.53
CA VAL A 206 10.28 1.31 11.82
C VAL A 206 11.36 2.21 11.25
N ALA A 207 12.43 2.37 12.02
CA ALA A 207 13.65 3.03 11.56
C ALA A 207 14.84 2.09 11.66
N TYR A 208 15.71 2.18 10.67
CA TYR A 208 16.94 1.40 10.64
C TYR A 208 18.06 2.19 9.99
N VAL A 209 19.27 1.98 10.50
CA VAL A 209 20.50 2.53 9.94
C VAL A 209 21.05 1.59 8.89
N GLN A 210 21.58 2.16 7.82
CA GLN A 210 22.34 1.48 6.78
C GLN A 210 23.74 2.10 6.74
N GLY A 211 24.74 1.28 7.05
CA GLY A 211 26.16 1.64 7.01
C GLY A 211 27.01 0.49 6.48
N GLU A 212 28.34 0.60 6.56
CA GLU A 212 29.27 -0.43 6.09
C GLU A 212 29.09 -1.79 6.81
N GLY A 213 28.62 -1.78 8.06
CA GLY A 213 28.37 -2.97 8.87
C GLY A 213 27.05 -3.70 8.58
N GLY A 214 26.18 -3.16 7.72
CA GLY A 214 24.88 -3.73 7.40
C GLY A 214 23.69 -2.88 7.84
N ILE A 215 22.57 -3.55 8.18
CA ILE A 215 21.31 -2.92 8.58
C ILE A 215 21.06 -3.17 10.07
N GLU A 216 20.85 -2.11 10.84
CA GLU A 216 20.57 -2.18 12.27
C GLU A 216 19.30 -1.38 12.63
N LEU A 217 18.44 -1.91 13.50
CA LEU A 217 17.25 -1.19 13.96
C LEU A 217 17.65 -0.04 14.89
N SER A 218 17.11 1.15 14.66
CA SER A 218 17.54 2.36 15.37
C SER A 218 16.39 3.19 15.92
N GLY A 219 15.50 2.55 16.68
CA GLY A 219 14.42 3.26 17.38
C GLY A 219 14.93 4.23 18.46
N ALA A 220 16.12 3.99 19.02
CA ALA A 220 16.68 4.81 20.11
C ALA A 220 17.24 6.16 19.63
N GLN A 221 17.58 6.28 18.34
CA GLN A 221 18.07 7.53 17.74
C GLN A 221 16.95 8.50 17.37
N LEU A 222 15.68 8.16 17.65
CA LEU A 222 14.51 8.95 17.25
C LEU A 222 13.73 9.48 18.45
N SER A 223 13.26 10.71 18.32
CA SER A 223 12.23 11.26 19.21
C SER A 223 11.22 12.11 18.43
N GLY A 224 9.98 12.17 18.92
CA GLY A 224 8.86 12.80 18.22
C GLY A 224 7.92 11.80 17.54
N ASP A 225 6.92 12.32 16.83
CA ASP A 225 5.91 11.52 16.16
C ASP A 225 6.33 11.15 14.72
N TRP A 226 5.85 10.00 14.24
CA TRP A 226 6.06 9.59 12.86
C TRP A 226 5.48 10.59 11.87
N LEU A 227 6.29 10.96 10.88
CA LEU A 227 5.91 11.95 9.88
C LEU A 227 4.85 11.41 8.94
N THR A 228 3.88 12.27 8.62
CA THR A 228 2.88 12.05 7.59
C THR A 228 2.87 13.21 6.61
N PHE A 229 2.64 12.94 5.34
CA PHE A 229 2.52 13.96 4.31
C PHE A 229 1.05 14.34 4.12
N PRO A 230 0.65 15.55 4.54
CA PRO A 230 -0.76 15.96 4.48
C PRO A 230 -1.24 16.07 3.04
N THR A 231 -2.56 16.09 2.86
CA THR A 231 -3.16 16.41 1.56
C THR A 231 -2.85 17.84 1.14
N GLY A 232 -2.76 18.10 -0.16
CA GLY A 232 -2.44 19.42 -0.68
C GLY A 232 -0.95 19.72 -0.69
N GLN A 233 -0.58 21.00 -0.62
CA GLN A 233 0.81 21.46 -0.65
C GLN A 233 1.37 21.55 0.77
N PHE A 234 2.63 21.15 0.94
CA PHE A 234 3.38 21.23 2.19
C PHE A 234 4.87 21.40 1.91
N SER A 235 5.63 21.83 2.91
CA SER A 235 7.10 21.86 2.87
C SER A 235 7.68 20.80 3.79
N VAL A 236 8.77 20.18 3.36
CA VAL A 236 9.66 19.37 4.19
C VAL A 236 10.89 20.24 4.49
N LEU A 237 11.26 20.37 5.76
CA LEU A 237 12.43 21.13 6.20
C LEU A 237 13.37 20.24 7.00
N THR A 238 14.67 20.52 6.90
CA THR A 238 15.71 19.89 7.72
C THR A 238 16.52 20.92 8.47
N GLU A 239 16.91 20.58 9.69
CA GLU A 239 17.84 21.37 10.51
C GLU A 239 18.96 20.49 11.09
N GLY A 240 20.02 21.12 11.58
CA GLY A 240 21.17 20.46 12.19
C GLY A 240 22.12 19.86 11.16
N ASP A 241 22.66 18.68 11.47
CA ASP A 241 23.76 18.05 10.73
C ASP A 241 23.29 17.17 9.56
N ILE A 242 22.05 17.36 9.10
CA ILE A 242 21.48 16.64 7.95
C ILE A 242 22.05 17.24 6.66
N THR A 243 22.67 16.39 5.85
CA THR A 243 23.31 16.77 4.58
C THR A 243 22.55 16.30 3.35
N GLY A 244 21.60 15.38 3.51
CA GLY A 244 20.78 14.88 2.41
C GLY A 244 19.53 14.17 2.87
N VAL A 245 18.45 14.33 2.10
CA VAL A 245 17.19 13.64 2.31
C VAL A 245 16.67 13.11 0.99
N ALA A 246 16.27 11.85 0.99
CA ALA A 246 15.62 11.18 -0.11
C ALA A 246 14.26 10.66 0.35
N ILE A 247 13.24 10.90 -0.46
CA ILE A 247 11.85 10.67 -0.06
C ILE A 247 11.16 9.83 -1.15
N THR A 248 10.54 8.73 -0.74
CA THR A 248 9.50 8.04 -1.53
C THR A 248 8.16 8.35 -0.88
N PRO A 249 7.32 9.21 -1.47
CA PRO A 249 6.18 9.78 -0.75
C PRO A 249 5.03 8.81 -0.44
N ARG A 250 4.85 7.76 -1.25
CA ARG A 250 3.78 6.75 -1.12
C ARG A 250 2.37 7.35 -1.10
N TRP A 251 2.08 8.24 -2.06
CA TRP A 251 0.74 8.84 -2.25
C TRP A 251 -0.35 7.78 -2.25
N ARG A 252 -1.43 8.06 -1.52
CA ARG A 252 -2.54 7.13 -1.36
C ARG A 252 -3.88 7.85 -1.33
N CYS A 253 -4.93 7.08 -1.62
CA CYS A 253 -6.31 7.52 -1.59
C CYS A 253 -7.17 6.59 -0.74
N ILE A 254 -8.28 7.13 -0.22
CA ILE A 254 -9.43 6.36 0.29
C ILE A 254 -10.48 6.23 -0.82
#